data_AF-A0A9D5FZU6-F1
#
_entry.id   AF-A0A9D5FZU6-F1
#
_cell.length_a   1.000
_cell.length_b   1.000
_cell.length_c   1.000
_cell.angle_alpha   90.00
_cell.angle_beta   90.00
_cell.angle_gamma   90.00
#
_symmetry.space_group_name_H-M   'P 1'
#
loop_
_entity.id
_entity.type
_entity.pdbx_description
1 polymer ?
#
loop_
_entity_poly.entity_id
_entity_poly.type
_entity_poly.pdbx_seq_one_letter_code
_entity_poly.pdbx_strand_id
1 'polypeptide(L)'
;MKQIHRLSGYVRPARLGALSLALMVCMASLAPHAEASDKKASREREALRRVQQQLSQVQGQLDAVEQEKARLAADLEQAQASSKTAEGQVASLRHGLGTSKQQLVAATRELTQAKEELATTSQQLADTQKTLADTTQALQQTRAEKRDLEALKARHERDIASCERKNVALYEVGRSLMDRFEHKTCGEILAEKEPFSGLKKVETENLLEEYRDKLDEQKLIRPPGG
;
A
#
# COMPACT_ATOMS: atom_id res chain seq x y z
N MET A 1 -50.20 11.47 -60.32
CA MET A 1 -49.81 11.38 -61.74
C MET A 1 -50.11 9.94 -62.17
N LYS A 2 -51.11 9.59 -63.00
CA LYS A 2 -51.52 10.16 -64.31
C LYS A 2 -50.26 10.25 -65.21
N GLN A 3 -50.11 9.54 -66.34
CA GLN A 3 -51.06 8.99 -67.32
C GLN A 3 -50.32 7.95 -68.24
N ILE A 4 -50.92 7.14 -69.11
CA ILE A 4 -52.28 6.54 -69.24
C ILE A 4 -52.28 5.59 -70.47
N HIS A 5 -53.07 4.50 -70.46
CA HIS A 5 -53.69 3.83 -71.65
C HIS A 5 -52.78 3.35 -72.81
N ARG A 6 -53.19 2.56 -73.82
CA ARG A 6 -54.36 1.72 -74.23
C ARG A 6 -53.75 0.79 -75.34
N LEU A 7 -54.28 -0.35 -75.77
CA LEU A 7 -55.63 -0.66 -76.29
C LEU A 7 -55.86 -2.19 -76.25
N SER A 8 -57.14 -2.56 -76.14
CA SER A 8 -57.89 -3.54 -76.98
C SER A 8 -57.12 -4.72 -77.61
N GLY A 9 -57.47 -5.99 -77.44
CA GLY A 9 -58.72 -6.59 -76.95
C GLY A 9 -59.69 -6.92 -78.10
N TYR A 10 -60.04 -8.20 -78.26
CA TYR A 10 -61.36 -8.69 -78.70
C TYR A 10 -61.54 -10.16 -78.30
N VAL A 11 -62.78 -10.61 -78.08
CA VAL A 11 -63.14 -11.91 -77.51
C VAL A 11 -64.35 -12.49 -78.25
N ARG A 12 -64.35 -13.81 -78.50
CA ARG A 12 -65.51 -14.68 -78.90
C ARG A 12 -66.11 -14.43 -80.31
N PRO A 13 -67.06 -15.28 -80.81
CA PRO A 13 -67.47 -16.64 -80.37
C PRO A 13 -67.58 -17.69 -81.52
N ALA A 14 -68.08 -18.90 -81.18
CA ALA A 14 -69.01 -19.73 -81.99
C ALA A 14 -68.53 -20.33 -83.34
N ARG A 15 -69.01 -21.48 -83.87
CA ARG A 15 -69.75 -22.69 -83.45
C ARG A 15 -70.17 -23.38 -84.78
N LEU A 16 -70.23 -24.71 -84.81
CA LEU A 16 -71.12 -25.56 -85.65
C LEU A 16 -70.92 -25.65 -87.19
N GLY A 17 -71.31 -26.83 -87.74
CA GLY A 17 -71.49 -27.12 -89.17
C GLY A 17 -70.22 -27.61 -89.89
N ALA A 18 -69.91 -28.90 -90.11
CA ALA A 18 -70.67 -30.12 -90.43
C ALA A 18 -71.07 -30.27 -91.93
N LEU A 19 -70.79 -31.46 -92.49
CA LEU A 19 -71.20 -31.98 -93.82
C LEU A 19 -70.58 -31.26 -95.04
N SER A 20 -70.30 -31.87 -96.20
CA SER A 20 -70.19 -33.27 -96.68
C SER A 20 -69.46 -33.22 -98.07
N LEU A 21 -69.25 -34.25 -98.91
CA LEU A 21 -69.66 -35.66 -99.01
C LEU A 21 -68.64 -36.41 -99.95
N ALA A 22 -68.88 -37.72 -100.16
CA ALA A 22 -68.66 -38.49 -101.40
C ALA A 22 -67.29 -39.18 -101.62
N LEU A 23 -67.20 -40.44 -102.08
CA LEU A 23 -68.25 -41.41 -102.50
C LEU A 23 -67.75 -42.88 -102.40
N MET A 24 -68.64 -43.83 -102.05
CA MET A 24 -68.79 -45.23 -102.56
C MET A 24 -67.54 -46.18 -102.65
N VAL A 25 -67.54 -47.44 -102.19
CA VAL A 25 -68.31 -48.63 -102.68
C VAL A 25 -68.11 -49.87 -101.74
N CYS A 26 -69.11 -50.76 -101.64
CA CYS A 26 -69.13 -52.19 -101.21
C CYS A 26 -68.86 -52.66 -99.75
N MET A 27 -69.98 -52.94 -99.05
CA MET A 27 -70.39 -54.28 -98.55
C MET A 27 -69.33 -55.34 -98.13
N ALA A 28 -69.38 -55.79 -96.85
CA ALA A 28 -69.95 -57.11 -96.45
C ALA A 28 -69.32 -57.74 -95.16
N SER A 29 -70.13 -57.78 -94.09
CA SER A 29 -70.26 -58.87 -93.08
C SER A 29 -69.12 -59.34 -92.12
N LEU A 30 -69.57 -59.55 -90.86
CA LEU A 30 -69.12 -60.47 -89.79
C LEU A 30 -67.96 -60.10 -88.82
N ALA A 31 -68.39 -59.71 -87.61
CA ALA A 31 -67.85 -59.94 -86.25
C ALA A 31 -66.36 -60.24 -85.98
N PRO A 32 -65.73 -59.54 -84.99
CA PRO A 32 -64.50 -59.97 -84.34
C PRO A 32 -64.71 -60.56 -82.93
N HIS A 33 -64.03 -61.68 -82.64
CA HIS A 33 -63.76 -62.16 -81.28
C HIS A 33 -62.59 -61.38 -80.65
N ALA A 34 -62.67 -61.00 -79.36
CA ALA A 34 -61.54 -60.35 -78.67
C ALA A 34 -61.57 -60.50 -77.12
N GLU A 35 -61.19 -61.67 -76.58
CA GLU A 35 -60.98 -61.85 -75.11
C GLU A 35 -59.56 -62.31 -74.71
N ALA A 36 -58.65 -62.52 -75.66
CA ALA A 36 -57.30 -63.01 -75.37
C ALA A 36 -56.25 -61.92 -75.08
N SER A 37 -56.53 -60.65 -75.41
CA SER A 37 -55.56 -59.53 -75.29
C SER A 37 -55.50 -58.92 -73.88
N ASP A 38 -56.64 -58.89 -73.19
CA ASP A 38 -56.82 -58.08 -71.97
C ASP A 38 -55.95 -58.55 -70.78
N LYS A 39 -55.66 -59.85 -70.70
CA LYS A 39 -54.81 -60.44 -69.64
C LYS A 39 -53.34 -60.00 -69.71
N LYS A 40 -52.83 -59.58 -70.88
CA LYS A 40 -51.48 -59.00 -71.01
C LYS A 40 -51.49 -57.50 -70.67
N ALA A 41 -52.44 -56.76 -71.23
CA ALA A 41 -52.63 -55.33 -70.94
C ALA A 41 -52.91 -55.06 -69.44
N SER A 42 -53.63 -55.96 -68.75
CA SER A 42 -53.83 -55.90 -67.29
C SER A 42 -52.51 -56.02 -66.52
N ARG A 43 -51.66 -56.99 -66.86
CA ARG A 43 -50.36 -57.20 -66.18
C ARG A 43 -49.41 -56.03 -66.40
N GLU A 44 -49.40 -55.42 -67.59
CA GLU A 44 -48.61 -54.23 -67.88
C GLU A 44 -49.12 -53.00 -67.11
N ARG A 45 -50.44 -52.83 -66.96
CA ARG A 45 -51.03 -51.77 -66.11
C ARG A 45 -50.72 -51.96 -64.63
N GLU A 46 -50.71 -53.20 -64.13
CA GLU A 46 -50.29 -53.51 -62.76
C GLU A 46 -48.79 -53.26 -62.54
N ALA A 47 -47.94 -53.62 -63.51
CA ALA A 47 -46.52 -53.32 -63.46
C ALA A 47 -46.25 -51.81 -63.46
N LEU A 48 -46.93 -51.04 -64.33
CA LEU A 48 -46.85 -49.58 -64.36
C LEU A 48 -47.32 -48.95 -63.05
N ARG A 49 -48.41 -49.43 -62.44
CA ARG A 49 -48.85 -48.97 -61.10
C ARG A 49 -47.81 -49.23 -60.02
N ARG A 50 -47.15 -50.40 -60.02
CA ARG A 50 -46.06 -50.70 -59.07
C ARG A 50 -44.86 -49.77 -59.27
N VAL A 51 -44.44 -49.55 -60.52
CA VAL A 51 -43.36 -48.61 -60.85
C VAL A 51 -43.74 -47.17 -60.45
N GLN A 52 -44.99 -46.76 -60.64
CA GLN A 52 -45.46 -45.43 -60.25
C GLN A 52 -45.55 -45.25 -58.73
N GLN A 53 -45.93 -46.30 -57.98
CA GLN A 53 -45.84 -46.31 -56.51
C GLN A 53 -44.39 -46.28 -56.04
N GLN A 54 -43.49 -47.05 -56.65
CA GLN A 54 -42.05 -47.04 -56.34
C GLN A 54 -41.44 -45.67 -56.63
N LEU A 55 -41.80 -45.02 -57.74
CA LEU A 55 -41.37 -43.65 -58.05
C LEU A 55 -41.84 -42.68 -56.97
N SER A 56 -43.13 -42.71 -56.59
CA SER A 56 -43.67 -41.86 -55.52
C SER A 56 -43.01 -42.12 -54.16
N GLN A 57 -42.63 -43.38 -53.86
CA GLN A 57 -41.95 -43.75 -52.63
C GLN A 57 -40.50 -43.25 -52.61
N VAL A 58 -39.78 -43.40 -53.73
CA VAL A 58 -38.42 -42.87 -53.89
C VAL A 58 -38.43 -41.34 -53.88
N GLN A 59 -39.43 -40.69 -54.48
CA GLN A 59 -39.59 -39.24 -54.45
C GLN A 59 -39.76 -38.72 -53.01
N GLY A 60 -40.68 -39.32 -52.23
CA GLY A 60 -40.87 -38.95 -50.83
C GLY A 60 -39.67 -39.29 -49.93
N GLN A 61 -38.89 -40.31 -50.26
CA GLN A 61 -37.60 -40.58 -49.61
C GLN A 61 -36.54 -39.52 -49.98
N LEU A 62 -36.52 -39.06 -51.22
CA LEU A 62 -35.62 -37.99 -51.67
C LEU A 62 -35.95 -36.69 -50.93
N ASP A 63 -37.22 -36.31 -50.88
CA ASP A 63 -37.71 -35.12 -50.16
C ASP A 63 -37.37 -35.18 -48.66
N ALA A 64 -37.51 -36.37 -48.05
CA ALA A 64 -37.13 -36.58 -46.65
C ALA A 64 -35.61 -36.44 -46.42
N VAL A 65 -34.78 -37.03 -47.28
CA VAL A 65 -33.31 -36.92 -47.21
C VAL A 65 -32.84 -35.49 -47.49
N GLU A 66 -33.49 -34.75 -48.39
CA GLU A 66 -33.21 -33.33 -48.61
C GLU A 66 -33.56 -32.47 -47.39
N GLN A 67 -34.69 -32.74 -46.72
CA GLN A 67 -35.04 -32.07 -45.46
C GLN A 67 -34.07 -32.41 -44.32
N GLU A 68 -33.67 -33.68 -44.17
CA GLU A 68 -32.67 -34.09 -43.18
C GLU A 68 -31.31 -33.44 -43.46
N LYS A 69 -30.86 -33.41 -44.71
CA LYS A 69 -29.64 -32.71 -45.12
C LYS A 69 -29.70 -31.22 -44.82
N ALA A 70 -30.84 -30.56 -45.06
CA ALA A 70 -31.03 -29.15 -44.74
C ALA A 70 -30.99 -28.89 -43.22
N ARG A 71 -31.61 -29.77 -42.41
CA ARG A 71 -31.54 -29.69 -40.94
C ARG A 71 -30.11 -29.89 -40.43
N LEU A 72 -29.44 -30.96 -40.87
CA LEU A 72 -28.07 -31.26 -40.48
C LEU A 72 -27.09 -30.15 -40.89
N ALA A 73 -27.31 -29.49 -42.03
CA ALA A 73 -26.53 -28.31 -42.41
C ALA A 73 -26.74 -27.13 -41.45
N ALA A 74 -27.99 -26.82 -41.09
CA ALA A 74 -28.30 -25.77 -40.12
C ALA A 74 -27.76 -26.07 -38.71
N ASP A 75 -27.90 -27.32 -38.24
CA ASP A 75 -27.34 -27.77 -36.97
C ASP A 75 -25.80 -27.67 -36.95
N LEU A 76 -25.14 -27.99 -38.07
CA LEU A 76 -23.69 -27.88 -38.23
C LEU A 76 -23.23 -26.41 -38.24
N GLU A 77 -23.93 -25.51 -38.93
CA GLU A 77 -23.67 -24.07 -38.87
C GLU A 77 -23.86 -23.51 -37.44
N GLN A 78 -24.92 -23.91 -36.74
CA GLN A 78 -25.18 -23.50 -35.36
C GLN A 78 -24.15 -24.08 -34.37
N ALA A 79 -23.70 -25.31 -34.57
CA ALA A 79 -22.61 -25.92 -33.82
C ALA A 79 -21.27 -25.19 -34.06
N GLN A 80 -20.96 -24.82 -35.31
CA GLN A 80 -19.76 -24.03 -35.62
C GLN A 80 -19.82 -22.62 -35.04
N ALA A 81 -20.97 -21.95 -35.07
CA ALA A 81 -21.16 -20.63 -34.48
C ALA A 81 -21.00 -20.65 -32.95
N SER A 82 -21.55 -21.67 -32.28
CA SER A 82 -21.39 -21.85 -30.84
C SER A 82 -19.96 -22.25 -30.44
N SER A 83 -19.27 -23.10 -31.21
CA SER A 83 -17.85 -23.42 -30.99
C SER A 83 -16.98 -22.16 -31.07
N LYS A 84 -17.10 -21.36 -32.14
CA LYS A 84 -16.36 -20.09 -32.30
C LYS A 84 -16.64 -19.11 -31.15
N THR A 85 -17.88 -19.07 -30.65
CA THR A 85 -18.25 -18.23 -29.50
C THR A 85 -17.59 -18.72 -28.21
N ALA A 86 -17.62 -20.03 -27.95
CA ALA A 86 -16.99 -20.66 -26.79
C ALA A 86 -15.45 -20.51 -26.82
N GLU A 87 -14.83 -20.68 -28.00
CA GLU A 87 -13.40 -20.44 -28.22
C GLU A 87 -13.01 -19.00 -27.90
N GLY A 88 -13.80 -18.03 -28.35
CA GLY A 88 -13.62 -16.61 -28.02
C GLY A 88 -13.75 -16.32 -26.52
N GLN A 89 -14.74 -16.91 -25.85
CA GLN A 89 -14.90 -16.81 -24.40
C GLN A 89 -13.71 -17.43 -23.64
N VAL A 90 -13.25 -18.62 -24.04
CA VAL A 90 -12.07 -19.28 -23.44
C VAL A 90 -10.81 -18.46 -23.65
N ALA A 91 -10.61 -17.85 -24.83
CA ALA A 91 -9.49 -16.95 -25.09
C ALA A 91 -9.53 -15.71 -24.17
N SER A 92 -10.69 -15.07 -24.04
CA SER A 92 -10.89 -13.92 -23.14
C SER A 92 -10.66 -14.27 -21.68
N LEU A 93 -11.18 -15.42 -21.21
CA LEU A 93 -11.00 -15.90 -19.84
C LEU A 93 -9.53 -16.23 -19.55
N ARG A 94 -8.80 -16.86 -20.50
CA ARG A 94 -7.36 -17.11 -20.38
C ARG A 94 -6.56 -15.81 -20.29
N HIS A 95 -6.91 -14.79 -21.08
CA HIS A 95 -6.27 -13.48 -20.98
C HIS A 95 -6.54 -12.82 -19.63
N GLY A 96 -7.79 -12.80 -19.16
CA GLY A 96 -8.15 -12.25 -17.86
C GLY A 96 -7.45 -12.96 -16.69
N LEU A 97 -7.37 -14.29 -16.73
CA LEU A 97 -6.62 -15.09 -15.75
C LEU A 97 -5.12 -14.77 -15.77
N GLY A 98 -4.54 -14.58 -16.96
CA GLY A 98 -3.14 -14.15 -17.12
C GLY A 98 -2.87 -12.79 -16.48
N THR A 99 -3.71 -11.80 -16.77
CA THR A 99 -3.64 -10.45 -16.18
C THR A 99 -3.81 -10.48 -14.66
N SER A 100 -4.82 -11.19 -14.16
CA SER A 100 -5.06 -11.35 -12.72
C SER A 100 -3.89 -12.04 -12.00
N LYS A 101 -3.27 -13.05 -12.61
CA LYS A 101 -2.08 -13.71 -12.07
C LYS A 101 -0.87 -12.78 -12.04
N GLN A 102 -0.68 -11.94 -13.05
CA GLN A 102 0.38 -10.91 -13.05
C GLN A 102 0.16 -9.87 -11.95
N GLN A 103 -1.07 -9.38 -11.78
CA GLN A 103 -1.45 -8.46 -10.70
C GLN A 103 -1.21 -9.08 -9.31
N LEU A 104 -1.56 -10.35 -9.12
CA LEU A 104 -1.35 -11.05 -7.85
C LEU A 104 0.14 -11.22 -7.53
N VAL A 105 0.99 -11.50 -8.54
CA VAL A 105 2.45 -11.54 -8.37
C VAL A 105 3.01 -10.15 -8.03
N ALA A 106 2.52 -9.08 -8.68
CA ALA A 106 2.93 -7.71 -8.37
C ALA A 106 2.55 -7.31 -6.94
N ALA A 107 1.28 -7.46 -6.56
CA ALA A 107 0.79 -7.17 -5.22
C ALA A 107 1.47 -8.02 -4.13
N THR A 108 1.86 -9.26 -4.44
CA THR A 108 2.64 -10.09 -3.50
C THR A 108 4.04 -9.51 -3.28
N ARG A 109 4.70 -9.01 -4.33
CA ARG A 109 6.02 -8.36 -4.23
C ARG A 109 5.96 -7.05 -3.46
N GLU A 110 4.97 -6.22 -3.75
CA GLU A 110 4.71 -4.98 -3.00
C GLU A 110 4.45 -5.27 -1.53
N LEU A 111 3.66 -6.30 -1.20
CA LEU A 111 3.41 -6.72 0.18
C LEU A 111 4.66 -7.25 0.89
N THR A 112 5.56 -7.97 0.19
CA THR A 112 6.84 -8.40 0.80
C THR A 112 7.76 -7.20 1.05
N GLN A 113 7.89 -6.30 0.08
CA GLN A 113 8.72 -5.09 0.22
C GLN A 113 8.20 -4.20 1.36
N ALA A 114 6.89 -3.93 1.41
CA ALA A 114 6.29 -3.13 2.47
C ALA A 114 6.47 -3.76 3.88
N LYS A 115 6.53 -5.09 3.98
CA LYS A 115 6.84 -5.79 5.24
C LYS A 115 8.31 -5.64 5.64
N GLU A 116 9.23 -5.72 4.69
CA GLU A 116 10.67 -5.52 4.92
C GLU A 116 10.98 -4.06 5.32
N GLU A 117 10.35 -3.10 4.65
CA GLU A 117 10.41 -1.68 5.01
C GLU A 117 9.80 -1.41 6.40
N LEU A 118 8.64 -2.01 6.73
CA LEU A 118 8.03 -1.90 8.05
C LEU A 118 8.90 -2.50 9.15
N ALA A 119 9.53 -3.66 8.91
CA ALA A 119 10.45 -4.27 9.86
C ALA A 119 11.70 -3.41 10.09
N THR A 120 12.27 -2.86 9.00
CA THR A 120 13.45 -2.00 9.05
C THR A 120 13.17 -0.69 9.78
N THR A 121 12.04 -0.02 9.47
CA THR A 121 11.64 1.22 10.13
C THR A 121 11.25 1.01 11.60
N SER A 122 10.62 -0.12 11.95
CA SER A 122 10.37 -0.51 13.33
C SER A 122 11.66 -0.69 14.14
N GLN A 123 12.67 -1.35 13.56
CA GLN A 123 13.98 -1.51 14.19
C GLN A 123 14.69 -0.17 14.38
N GLN A 124 14.74 0.67 13.33
CA GLN A 124 15.31 2.01 13.41
C GLN A 124 14.63 2.89 14.46
N LEU A 125 13.30 2.78 14.61
CA LEU A 125 12.54 3.50 15.62
C LEU A 125 12.93 3.04 17.03
N ALA A 126 13.05 1.72 17.27
CA ALA A 126 13.49 1.18 18.55
C ALA A 126 14.92 1.61 18.92
N ASP A 127 15.86 1.54 17.96
CA ASP A 127 17.25 1.97 18.16
C ASP A 127 17.36 3.49 18.41
N THR A 128 16.53 4.29 17.73
CA THR A 128 16.44 5.74 17.95
C THR A 128 15.85 6.07 19.32
N GLN A 129 14.79 5.37 19.75
CA GLN A 129 14.19 5.54 21.08
C GLN A 129 15.17 5.19 22.20
N LYS A 130 15.92 4.09 22.05
CA LYS A 130 16.98 3.70 22.99
C LYS A 130 18.07 4.77 23.05
N THR A 131 18.58 5.20 21.90
CA THR A 131 19.61 6.25 21.82
C THR A 131 19.13 7.56 22.45
N LEU A 132 17.86 7.92 22.27
CA LEU A 132 17.25 9.11 22.88
C LEU A 132 17.14 8.97 24.41
N ALA A 133 16.81 7.78 24.93
CA ALA A 133 16.77 7.52 26.37
C ALA A 133 18.18 7.61 26.98
N ASP A 134 19.16 6.93 26.38
CA ASP A 134 20.55 6.90 26.83
C ASP A 134 21.18 8.31 26.82
N THR A 135 20.98 9.07 25.74
CA THR A 135 21.47 10.47 25.64
C THR A 135 20.74 11.42 26.59
N THR A 136 19.45 11.22 26.84
CA THR A 136 18.70 12.01 27.83
C THR A 136 19.21 11.74 29.24
N GLN A 137 19.48 10.47 29.59
CA GLN A 137 20.06 10.10 30.88
C GLN A 137 21.45 10.71 31.07
N ALA A 138 22.34 10.56 30.09
CA ALA A 138 23.68 11.15 30.12
C ALA A 138 23.62 12.68 30.28
N LEU A 139 22.73 13.36 29.55
CA LEU A 139 22.53 14.80 29.67
C LEU A 139 22.06 15.23 31.07
N GLN A 140 21.23 14.44 31.75
CA GLN A 140 20.83 14.73 33.14
C GLN A 140 21.98 14.50 34.13
N GLN A 141 22.79 13.45 33.94
CA GLN A 141 23.99 13.19 34.75
C GLN A 141 25.00 14.34 34.63
N THR A 142 25.39 14.71 33.39
CA THR A 142 26.30 15.85 33.15
C THR A 142 25.74 17.18 33.67
N ARG A 143 24.41 17.37 33.68
CA ARG A 143 23.78 18.56 34.29
C ARG A 143 23.84 18.55 35.82
N ALA A 144 23.77 17.39 36.47
CA ALA A 144 23.96 17.26 37.91
C ALA A 144 25.42 17.51 38.28
N GLU A 145 26.36 16.81 37.64
CA GLU A 145 27.81 17.00 37.82
C GLU A 145 28.23 18.46 37.62
N LYS A 146 27.72 19.12 36.57
CA LYS A 146 27.97 20.54 36.34
C LYS A 146 27.48 21.42 37.50
N ARG A 147 26.28 21.18 38.04
CA ARG A 147 25.75 21.94 39.19
C ARG A 147 26.57 21.73 40.44
N ASP A 148 27.02 20.50 40.69
CA ASP A 148 27.86 20.17 41.84
C ASP A 148 29.24 20.84 41.73
N LEU A 149 29.84 20.85 40.52
CA LEU A 149 31.08 21.57 40.24
C LEU A 149 30.91 23.10 40.35
N GLU A 150 29.79 23.67 39.89
CA GLU A 150 29.46 25.09 40.06
C GLU A 150 29.28 25.45 41.55
N ALA A 151 28.64 24.60 42.33
CA ALA A 151 28.48 24.78 43.78
C ALA A 151 29.81 24.65 44.54
N LEU A 152 30.66 23.69 44.17
CA LEU A 152 32.01 23.50 44.72
C LEU A 152 32.90 24.70 44.39
N LYS A 153 32.88 25.18 43.14
CA LYS A 153 33.58 26.38 42.72
C LYS A 153 33.13 27.60 43.55
N ALA A 154 31.83 27.84 43.67
CA ALA A 154 31.28 28.94 44.46
C ALA A 154 31.56 28.82 45.97
N ARG A 155 31.83 27.60 46.48
CA ARG A 155 32.36 27.40 47.85
C ARG A 155 33.83 27.81 47.91
N HIS A 156 34.67 27.31 47.00
CA HIS A 156 36.10 27.65 46.97
C HIS A 156 36.36 29.14 46.75
N GLU A 157 35.59 29.83 45.90
CA GLU A 157 35.70 31.29 45.72
C GLU A 157 35.39 32.04 47.04
N ARG A 158 34.41 31.58 47.82
CA ARG A 158 34.11 32.14 49.15
C ARG A 158 35.19 31.79 50.18
N ASP A 159 35.71 30.58 50.15
CA ASP A 159 36.79 30.13 51.04
C ASP A 159 38.06 30.96 50.77
N ILE A 160 38.47 31.13 49.51
CA ILE A 160 39.61 31.94 49.08
C ILE A 160 39.42 33.40 49.50
N ALA A 161 38.29 34.03 49.19
CA ALA A 161 38.03 35.41 49.59
C ALA A 161 38.03 35.59 51.13
N SER A 162 37.67 34.55 51.89
CA SER A 162 37.78 34.53 53.36
C SER A 162 39.23 34.44 53.83
N CYS A 163 40.02 33.55 53.21
CA CYS A 163 41.47 33.44 53.44
C CYS A 163 42.19 34.75 53.14
N GLU A 164 41.89 35.42 52.03
CA GLU A 164 42.48 36.70 51.64
C GLU A 164 42.18 37.79 52.67
N ARG A 165 40.90 37.98 53.05
CA ARG A 165 40.53 38.96 54.11
C ARG A 165 41.23 38.68 55.44
N LYS A 166 41.26 37.41 55.88
CA LYS A 166 41.96 37.01 57.11
C LYS A 166 43.47 37.21 57.02
N ASN A 167 44.08 36.98 55.85
CA ASN A 167 45.51 37.22 55.63
C ASN A 167 45.85 38.72 55.73
N VAL A 168 45.05 39.59 55.10
CA VAL A 168 45.19 41.06 55.22
C VAL A 168 45.04 41.50 56.68
N ALA A 169 43.98 41.05 57.38
CA ALA A 169 43.77 41.39 58.79
C ALA A 169 44.93 40.91 59.70
N LEU A 170 45.44 39.68 59.49
CA LEU A 170 46.62 39.18 60.21
C LEU A 170 47.89 40.02 59.92
N TYR A 171 48.07 40.47 58.67
CA TYR A 171 49.18 41.35 58.30
C TYR A 171 49.08 42.72 58.97
N GLU A 172 47.88 43.31 59.03
CA GLU A 172 47.61 44.57 59.72
C GLU A 172 47.84 44.47 61.23
N VAL A 173 47.35 43.40 61.88
CA VAL A 173 47.61 43.13 63.30
C VAL A 173 49.11 42.95 63.56
N GLY A 174 49.82 42.21 62.71
CA GLY A 174 51.28 42.04 62.80
C GLY A 174 52.04 43.35 62.61
N ARG A 175 51.60 44.22 61.69
CA ARG A 175 52.15 45.57 61.49
C ARG A 175 51.93 46.47 62.70
N SER A 176 50.71 46.51 63.24
CA SER A 176 50.37 47.25 64.47
C SER A 176 51.21 46.81 65.66
N LEU A 177 51.47 45.50 65.78
CA LEU A 177 52.33 44.97 66.84
C LEU A 177 53.78 45.45 66.69
N MET A 178 54.36 45.34 65.48
CA MET A 178 55.72 45.81 65.21
C MET A 178 55.88 47.32 65.42
N ASP A 179 54.93 48.11 64.92
CA ASP A 179 54.91 49.58 65.07
C ASP A 179 54.90 50.00 66.55
N ARG A 180 54.11 49.30 67.39
CA ARG A 180 54.07 49.56 68.84
C ARG A 180 55.34 49.13 69.58
N PHE A 181 56.07 48.12 69.09
CA PHE A 181 57.39 47.78 69.63
C PHE A 181 58.47 48.78 69.20
N GLU A 182 58.41 49.30 67.98
CA GLU A 182 59.33 50.32 67.46
C GLU A 182 59.18 51.67 68.19
N HIS A 183 57.94 52.08 68.47
CA HIS A 183 57.63 53.32 69.19
C HIS A 183 57.69 53.22 70.72
N LYS A 184 58.08 52.06 71.31
CA LYS A 184 58.18 51.90 72.77
C LYS A 184 59.28 52.80 73.32
N THR A 185 58.89 53.84 74.06
CA THR A 185 59.80 54.89 74.52
C THR A 185 60.65 54.44 75.71
N CYS A 186 61.85 55.02 75.86
CA CYS A 186 62.75 54.73 76.98
C CYS A 186 62.10 54.98 78.36
N GLY A 187 61.12 55.88 78.45
CA GLY A 187 60.34 56.13 79.66
C GLY A 187 59.41 54.97 80.04
N GLU A 188 58.79 54.31 79.06
CA GLU A 188 57.93 53.13 79.28
C GLU A 188 58.76 51.94 79.75
N ILE A 189 59.96 51.75 79.19
CA ILE A 189 60.91 50.69 79.60
C ILE A 189 61.38 50.89 81.06
N LEU A 190 61.48 52.13 81.52
CA LEU A 190 61.83 52.45 82.91
C LEU A 190 60.64 52.24 83.85
N ALA A 191 59.43 52.67 83.45
CA ALA A 191 58.20 52.52 84.22
C ALA A 191 57.74 51.05 84.36
N GLU A 192 58.06 50.18 83.38
CA GLU A 192 57.79 48.74 83.43
C GLU A 192 58.60 48.01 84.52
N LYS A 193 59.63 48.64 85.09
CA LYS A 193 60.46 48.11 86.18
C LYS A 193 60.09 48.63 87.58
N GLU A 194 58.99 49.34 87.76
CA GLU A 194 58.62 49.88 89.08
C GLU A 194 58.19 48.78 90.07
N PRO A 195 58.86 48.65 91.24
CA PRO A 195 58.64 47.52 92.15
C PRO A 195 57.44 47.66 93.10
N PHE A 196 56.73 48.79 93.10
CA PHE A 196 55.71 49.10 94.13
C PHE A 196 54.25 49.13 93.64
N SER A 197 53.98 49.44 92.37
CA SER A 197 52.61 49.68 91.87
C SER A 197 52.05 48.55 91.01
N GLY A 198 52.89 47.85 90.23
CA GLY A 198 52.48 46.75 89.35
C GLY A 198 51.59 47.13 88.16
N LEU A 199 51.06 48.35 88.10
CA LEU A 199 50.05 48.80 87.13
C LEU A 199 50.52 48.62 85.68
N LYS A 200 51.77 49.02 85.38
CA LYS A 200 52.34 48.89 84.03
C LYS A 200 52.49 47.45 83.56
N LYS A 201 52.70 46.51 84.48
CA LYS A 201 52.73 45.08 84.16
C LYS A 201 51.35 44.60 83.70
N VAL A 202 50.29 44.97 84.43
CA VAL A 202 48.90 44.62 84.07
C VAL A 202 48.47 45.28 82.76
N GLU A 203 48.90 46.52 82.49
CA GLU A 203 48.68 47.16 81.18
C GLU A 203 49.35 46.37 80.03
N THR A 204 50.58 45.89 80.21
CA THR A 204 51.28 45.04 79.22
C THR A 204 50.61 43.66 79.07
N GLU A 205 50.12 43.06 80.16
CA GLU A 205 49.40 41.77 80.14
C GLU A 205 48.06 41.90 79.40
N ASN A 206 47.24 42.90 79.74
CA ASN A 206 45.97 43.21 79.03
C ASN A 206 46.20 43.47 77.53
N LEU A 207 47.28 44.16 77.17
CA LEU A 207 47.62 44.41 75.77
C LEU A 207 48.00 43.13 75.02
N LEU A 208 48.76 42.23 75.69
CA LEU A 208 49.12 40.95 75.11
C LEU A 208 47.88 40.07 74.90
N GLU A 209 46.90 40.14 75.80
CA GLU A 209 45.59 39.50 75.65
C GLU A 209 44.80 40.12 74.48
N GLU A 210 44.71 41.44 74.37
CA GLU A 210 44.04 42.12 73.24
C GLU A 210 44.62 41.72 71.87
N TYR A 211 45.96 41.58 71.77
CA TYR A 211 46.60 41.09 70.54
C TYR A 211 46.41 39.58 70.32
N ARG A 212 46.33 38.76 71.38
CA ARG A 212 45.99 37.33 71.25
C ARG A 212 44.57 37.15 70.73
N ASP A 213 43.60 37.88 71.28
CA ASP A 213 42.21 37.84 70.88
C ASP A 213 42.05 38.22 69.39
N LYS A 214 42.72 39.29 68.95
CA LYS A 214 42.77 39.69 67.51
C LYS A 214 43.37 38.61 66.61
N LEU A 215 44.41 37.91 67.06
CA LEU A 215 45.03 36.82 66.28
C LEU A 215 44.14 35.56 66.25
N ASP A 216 43.50 35.20 67.37
CA ASP A 216 42.61 34.05 67.45
C ASP A 216 41.28 34.26 66.71
N GLU A 217 40.75 35.49 66.63
CA GLU A 217 39.60 35.84 65.77
C GLU A 217 39.91 35.61 64.28
N GLN A 218 41.10 36.05 63.83
CA GLN A 218 41.50 35.92 62.43
C GLN A 218 42.01 34.52 62.06
N LYS A 219 42.26 33.64 63.04
CA LYS A 219 42.65 32.23 62.86
C LYS A 219 41.72 31.48 61.91
N LEU A 220 42.30 30.64 61.06
CA LEU A 220 41.54 29.83 60.12
C LEU A 220 41.15 28.49 60.76
N ILE A 221 39.91 28.40 61.21
CA ILE A 221 39.32 27.14 61.68
C ILE A 221 38.77 26.41 60.46
N ARG A 222 39.44 25.34 60.02
CA ARG A 222 38.89 24.42 59.01
C ARG A 222 37.77 23.59 59.68
N PRO A 223 36.52 23.61 59.19
CA PRO A 223 35.48 22.73 59.71
C PRO A 223 35.82 21.26 59.39
N PRO A 224 35.53 20.29 60.27
CA PRO A 224 35.75 18.88 60.01
C PRO A 224 34.83 18.40 58.88
N GLY A 225 35.40 17.84 57.81
CA GLY A 225 34.65 17.37 56.63
C GLY A 225 34.90 18.18 55.34
N GLY A 226 36.16 18.47 55.05
CA GLY A 226 36.61 19.04 53.76
C GLY A 226 38.00 18.51 53.39
#